data_AF-A0A6G3MML1-F1
#
_entry.id   AF-A0A6G3MML1-F1
#
_cell.length_a   1.000
_cell.length_b   1.000
_cell.length_c   1.000
_cell.angle_alpha   90.00
_cell.angle_beta   90.00
_cell.angle_gamma   90.00
#
_symmetry.space_group_name_H-M   'P 1'
#
loop_
_entity.id
_entity.type
_entity.pdbx_description
1 polymer ?
#
loop_
_entity_poly.entity_id
_entity_poly.type
_entity_poly.pdbx_seq_one_letter_code
_entity_poly.pdbx_strand_id
1 'polypeptide(L)'
;IKAINPSKLAFKQMENINNFLKAAEVYGVSNSELFQTVDLYEKKNMHQVLIALMSLARRAQSNNFNGPVIGPKEATKCPREFSEEQLREGKTIIGLQMGTNKGATQSGQNFGKTRSILD
;
A
#
# COMPACT_ATOMS: atom_id res chain seq x y z
N ILE A 1 -16.04 -22.26 -1.83
CA ILE A 1 -17.13 -22.32 -0.81
C ILE A 1 -17.93 -23.60 -1.09
N LYS A 2 -18.06 -24.51 -0.12
CA LYS A 2 -18.64 -25.85 -0.37
C LYS A 2 -20.18 -25.89 -0.25
N ALA A 3 -20.78 -25.03 0.59
CA ALA A 3 -22.24 -24.91 0.75
C ALA A 3 -22.60 -23.54 1.38
N ILE A 4 -23.80 -23.04 1.08
CA ILE A 4 -24.36 -21.81 1.66
C ILE A 4 -25.57 -22.21 2.51
N ASN A 5 -25.60 -21.79 3.78
CA ASN A 5 -26.72 -22.06 4.67
C ASN A 5 -27.83 -21.01 4.49
N PRO A 6 -29.08 -21.37 4.12
CA PRO A 6 -30.17 -20.40 3.92
C PRO A 6 -30.92 -20.05 5.22
N SER A 7 -30.60 -20.70 6.34
CA SER A 7 -31.30 -20.49 7.62
C SER A 7 -31.13 -19.08 8.15
N LYS A 8 -32.19 -18.54 8.78
CA LYS A 8 -32.18 -17.23 9.47
C LYS A 8 -31.51 -17.26 10.84
N LEU A 9 -31.04 -18.42 11.30
CA LEU A 9 -30.36 -18.56 12.58
C LEU A 9 -29.02 -17.81 12.56
N ALA A 10 -28.76 -17.03 13.62
CA ALA A 10 -27.57 -16.19 13.77
C ALA A 10 -26.26 -16.92 13.46
N PHE A 11 -26.03 -18.06 14.11
CA PHE A 11 -24.79 -18.84 13.96
C PHE A 11 -24.61 -19.37 12.53
N LYS A 12 -25.70 -19.63 11.79
CA LYS A 12 -25.64 -20.07 10.38
C LYS A 12 -25.28 -18.93 9.44
N GLN A 13 -25.75 -17.72 9.71
CA GLN A 13 -25.35 -16.52 8.97
C GLN A 13 -23.87 -16.20 9.24
N MET A 14 -23.45 -16.26 10.50
CA MET A 14 -22.04 -16.10 10.91
C MET A 14 -21.11 -17.15 10.26
N GLU A 15 -21.56 -18.40 10.14
CA GLU A 15 -20.84 -19.47 9.45
C GLU A 15 -20.62 -19.14 7.96
N ASN A 16 -21.64 -18.62 7.28
CA ASN A 16 -21.51 -18.19 5.88
C ASN A 16 -20.49 -17.05 5.71
N ILE A 17 -20.48 -16.09 6.65
CA ILE A 17 -19.49 -15.00 6.66
C ILE A 17 -18.07 -15.58 6.81
N ASN A 18 -17.87 -16.50 7.75
CA ASN A 18 -16.57 -17.14 7.94
C ASN A 18 -16.13 -17.95 6.70
N ASN A 19 -17.07 -18.61 6.02
CA ASN A 19 -16.79 -19.31 4.77
C ASN A 19 -16.30 -18.36 3.65
N PHE A 20 -16.84 -17.13 3.59
CA PHE A 20 -16.35 -16.09 2.70
C PHE A 20 -14.93 -15.65 3.09
N LEU A 21 -14.67 -15.36 4.37
CA LEU A 21 -13.36 -14.90 4.85
C LEU A 21 -12.25 -15.91 4.53
N LYS A 22 -12.48 -17.20 4.80
CA LYS A 22 -11.55 -18.28 4.44
C LYS A 22 -11.30 -18.37 2.94
N ALA A 23 -12.34 -18.17 2.13
CA ALA A 23 -12.19 -18.19 0.68
C ALA A 23 -11.38 -16.98 0.18
N ALA A 24 -11.60 -15.80 0.75
CA ALA A 24 -10.87 -14.59 0.42
C ALA A 24 -9.38 -14.68 0.81
N GLU A 25 -9.08 -15.26 1.97
CA GLU A 25 -7.70 -15.53 2.41
C GLU A 25 -6.98 -16.47 1.42
N VAL A 26 -7.60 -17.60 1.06
CA VAL A 26 -7.05 -18.54 0.07
C VAL A 26 -6.92 -17.91 -1.33
N TYR A 27 -7.79 -16.95 -1.67
CA TYR A 27 -7.70 -16.21 -2.93
C TYR A 27 -6.54 -15.20 -2.96
N GLY A 28 -5.90 -14.95 -1.80
CA GLY A 28 -4.73 -14.10 -1.65
C GLY A 28 -5.04 -12.67 -1.19
N VAL A 29 -6.19 -12.44 -0.55
CA VAL A 29 -6.43 -11.19 0.19
C VAL A 29 -5.62 -11.21 1.48
N SER A 30 -4.95 -10.10 1.81
CA SER A 30 -4.15 -10.01 3.04
C SER A 30 -5.02 -10.09 4.28
N ASN A 31 -4.54 -10.77 5.32
CA ASN A 31 -5.24 -10.86 6.61
C ASN A 31 -5.48 -9.50 7.26
N SER A 32 -4.64 -8.50 6.99
CA SER A 32 -4.83 -7.13 7.47
C SER A 32 -6.02 -6.41 6.82
N GLU A 33 -6.46 -6.87 5.66
CA GLU A 33 -7.57 -6.27 4.90
C GLU A 33 -8.87 -7.06 5.06
N LEU A 34 -8.85 -8.24 5.69
CA LEU A 34 -10.06 -8.99 6.04
C LEU A 34 -10.81 -8.34 7.20
N PHE A 35 -12.12 -8.56 7.25
CA PHE A 35 -12.98 -8.14 8.36
C PHE A 35 -13.31 -9.32 9.28
N GLN A 36 -13.77 -9.02 10.49
CA GLN A 36 -14.26 -10.02 11.44
C GLN A 36 -15.76 -10.23 11.29
N THR A 37 -16.26 -11.42 11.66
CA THR A 37 -17.69 -11.74 11.55
C THR A 37 -18.60 -10.70 12.22
N VAL A 38 -18.18 -10.13 13.34
CA VAL A 38 -18.92 -9.09 14.08
C VAL A 38 -19.03 -7.77 13.31
N ASP A 39 -18.06 -7.46 12.45
CA ASP A 39 -18.02 -6.23 11.66
C ASP A 39 -19.20 -6.15 10.71
N LEU A 40 -19.55 -7.27 10.08
CA LEU A 40 -20.67 -7.40 9.15
C LEU A 40 -21.97 -7.79 9.85
N TYR A 41 -21.93 -8.79 10.74
CA TYR A 41 -23.14 -9.34 11.35
C TYR A 41 -23.80 -8.33 12.32
N GLU A 42 -23.00 -7.68 13.17
CA GLU A 42 -23.48 -6.68 14.12
C GLU A 42 -23.29 -5.24 13.62
N LYS A 43 -22.80 -5.07 12.38
CA LYS A 43 -22.51 -3.76 11.76
C LYS A 43 -21.54 -2.91 12.57
N LYS A 44 -20.59 -3.53 13.29
CA LYS A 44 -19.61 -2.81 14.11
C LYS A 44 -18.62 -2.01 13.27
N ASN A 45 -18.26 -2.51 12.09
CA ASN A 45 -17.28 -1.85 11.22
C ASN A 45 -17.54 -2.18 9.73
N MET A 46 -18.54 -1.54 9.15
CA MET A 46 -18.84 -1.70 7.72
C MET A 46 -17.74 -1.14 6.81
N HIS A 47 -16.87 -0.26 7.32
CA HIS A 47 -15.74 0.26 6.55
C HIS A 47 -14.70 -0.84 6.29
N GLN A 48 -14.40 -1.69 7.27
CA GLN A 48 -13.51 -2.84 7.07
C GLN A 48 -14.07 -3.84 6.05
N VAL A 49 -15.39 -4.04 6.02
CA VAL A 49 -16.05 -4.86 5.01
C VAL A 49 -15.83 -4.29 3.61
N LEU A 50 -15.97 -2.97 3.45
CA LEU A 50 -15.70 -2.29 2.17
C LEU A 50 -14.24 -2.45 1.74
N ILE A 51 -13.29 -2.29 2.68
CA ILE A 51 -11.86 -2.51 2.40
C ILE A 51 -11.61 -3.92 1.86
N ALA A 52 -12.15 -4.94 2.53
CA ALA A 52 -11.99 -6.33 2.10
C ALA A 52 -12.54 -6.59 0.69
N LEU A 53 -13.70 -6.00 0.36
CA LEU A 53 -14.30 -6.12 -0.98
C LEU A 53 -13.44 -5.44 -2.06
N MET A 54 -12.90 -4.26 -1.76
CA MET A 54 -12.00 -3.55 -2.68
C MET A 54 -10.68 -4.32 -2.87
N SER A 55 -10.14 -4.93 -1.82
CA SER A 55 -8.97 -5.79 -1.89
C SER A 55 -9.21 -7.05 -2.71
N LEU A 56 -10.36 -7.70 -2.52
CA LEU A 56 -10.74 -8.85 -3.32
C LEU A 56 -10.88 -8.48 -4.81
N ALA A 57 -11.47 -7.32 -5.11
CA ALA A 57 -11.61 -6.83 -6.49
C ALA A 57 -10.24 -6.59 -7.16
N ARG A 58 -9.29 -5.98 -6.44
CA ARG A 58 -7.90 -5.82 -6.92
C ARG A 58 -7.24 -7.18 -7.19
N ARG A 59 -7.40 -8.13 -6.26
CA ARG A 59 -6.82 -9.48 -6.38
C ARG A 59 -7.43 -10.27 -7.54
N ALA A 60 -8.74 -10.11 -7.79
CA ALA A 60 -9.44 -10.75 -8.90
C ALA A 60 -8.89 -10.29 -10.26
N GLN A 61 -8.58 -9.00 -10.40
CA GLN A 61 -7.92 -8.47 -11.61
C GLN A 61 -6.55 -9.10 -11.85
N SER A 62 -5.76 -9.29 -10.79
CA SER A 62 -4.45 -9.95 -10.87
C SER A 62 -4.58 -11.44 -11.24
N ASN A 63 -5.71 -12.07 -10.91
CA ASN A 63 -6.03 -13.47 -11.22
C ASN A 63 -6.81 -13.65 -12.54
N ASN A 64 -6.75 -12.68 -13.46
CA ASN A 64 -7.42 -12.73 -14.78
C ASN A 64 -8.95 -12.91 -14.71
N PHE A 65 -9.60 -12.26 -13.75
CA PHE A 65 -11.06 -12.22 -13.71
C PHE A 65 -11.62 -11.38 -14.88
N ASN A 66 -12.46 -12.01 -15.71
CA ASN A 66 -13.05 -11.39 -16.91
C ASN A 66 -14.40 -10.69 -16.66
N GLY A 67 -14.83 -10.56 -15.40
CA GLY A 67 -16.09 -9.91 -15.05
C GLY A 67 -15.95 -8.41 -14.82
N PRO A 68 -17.03 -7.75 -14.37
CA PRO A 68 -17.02 -6.34 -13.99
C PRO A 68 -15.97 -6.07 -12.92
N VAL A 69 -15.29 -4.95 -13.08
CA VAL A 69 -14.13 -4.59 -12.27
C VAL A 69 -14.43 -3.38 -11.42
N ILE A 70 -13.97 -3.39 -10.17
CA ILE A 70 -14.10 -2.27 -9.25
C ILE A 70 -12.71 -1.81 -8.82
N GLY A 71 -12.42 -0.53 -9.01
CA GLY A 71 -11.15 0.09 -8.61
C GLY A 71 -9.97 -0.21 -9.54
N PRO A 72 -8.82 0.45 -9.29
CA PRO A 72 -7.62 0.31 -10.11
C PRO A 72 -6.99 -1.08 -9.97
N LYS A 73 -6.32 -1.54 -11.03
CA LYS A 73 -5.51 -2.76 -10.99
C LYS A 73 -4.36 -2.61 -10.01
N GLU A 74 -4.06 -3.68 -9.27
CA GLU A 74 -2.89 -3.71 -8.40
C GLU A 74 -1.61 -3.47 -9.22
N ALA A 75 -0.77 -2.55 -8.77
CA ALA A 75 0.42 -2.15 -9.52
C ALA A 75 1.41 -3.32 -9.60
N THR A 76 1.75 -3.74 -10.81
CA THR A 76 2.82 -4.70 -11.04
C THR A 76 4.17 -3.99 -10.97
N LYS A 77 5.20 -4.66 -10.43
CA LYS A 77 6.58 -4.14 -10.47
C LYS A 77 6.93 -3.80 -11.92
N CYS A 78 7.26 -2.54 -12.18
CA CYS A 78 7.78 -2.07 -13.45
C CYS A 78 9.29 -1.85 -13.27
N PRO A 79 10.13 -2.90 -13.34
CA PRO A 79 11.56 -2.72 -13.31
C PRO A 79 11.94 -1.90 -14.55
N ARG A 80 12.59 -0.75 -14.32
CA ARG A 80 13.19 0.03 -15.40
C ARG A 80 14.61 -0.48 -15.57
N GLU A 81 14.89 -1.05 -16.73
CA GLU A 81 16.26 -1.36 -17.11
C GLU A 81 16.86 -0.13 -17.78
N PHE A 82 18.01 0.30 -17.28
CA PHE A 82 18.79 1.39 -17.86
C PHE A 82 19.97 0.78 -18.60
N SER A 83 20.37 1.39 -19.72
CA SER A 83 21.58 0.96 -20.41
C SER A 83 22.81 1.17 -19.52
N GLU A 84 23.87 0.38 -19.73
CA GLU A 84 25.13 0.56 -19.00
C GLU A 84 25.70 1.97 -19.20
N GLU A 85 25.52 2.54 -20.39
CA GLU A 85 25.91 3.91 -20.70
C GLU A 85 25.14 4.93 -19.85
N GLN A 86 23.82 4.79 -19.76
CA GLN A 86 22.99 5.67 -18.93
C GLN A 86 23.33 5.55 -17.43
N LEU A 87 23.64 4.33 -16.96
CA LEU A 87 24.11 4.11 -15.59
C LEU A 87 25.50 4.74 -15.35
N ARG A 88 26.38 4.74 -16.36
CA ARG A 88 27.71 5.36 -16.31
C ARG A 88 27.62 6.89 -16.31
N GLU A 89 26.75 7.47 -17.14
CA GLU A 89 26.46 8.91 -17.15
C GLU A 89 25.92 9.36 -15.78
N GLY A 90 25.03 8.57 -15.17
CA GLY A 90 24.51 8.82 -13.83
C GLY A 90 25.59 8.91 -12.74
N LYS A 91 26.70 8.16 -12.86
CA LYS A 91 27.84 8.23 -11.92
C LYS A 91 28.62 9.54 -12.02
N THR A 92 28.47 10.26 -13.12
CA THR A 92 29.20 11.52 -13.38
C THR A 92 28.43 12.73 -12.84
N ILE A 93 27.13 12.54 -12.53
CA ILE A 93 26.28 13.55 -11.89
C ILE A 93 26.59 13.55 -10.39
N ILE A 94 27.37 14.54 -9.95
CA ILE A 94 27.67 14.77 -8.54
C ILE A 94 26.40 15.27 -7.86
N GLY A 95 25.82 14.48 -6.95
CA GLY A 95 24.66 14.89 -6.16
C GLY A 95 24.97 16.10 -5.28
N LEU A 96 23.95 16.91 -4.94
CA LEU A 96 24.06 18.19 -4.21
C LEU A 96 24.86 18.13 -2.88
N GLN A 97 25.09 16.94 -2.32
CA GLN A 97 25.80 16.70 -1.06
C GLN A 97 27.14 15.96 -1.22
N MET A 98 27.56 15.61 -2.44
CA MET A 98 28.83 14.94 -2.68
C MET A 98 29.98 15.96 -2.70
N GLY A 99 30.30 16.48 -1.51
CA GLY A 99 31.52 17.23 -1.21
C GLY A 99 32.15 16.66 0.05
N THR A 100 33.47 16.42 0.03
CA THR A 100 34.19 16.01 1.25
C THR A 100 34.44 17.22 2.14
N ASN A 101 33.94 17.19 3.39
CA ASN A 101 34.23 18.24 4.37
C ASN A 101 35.69 18.20 4.86
N LYS A 102 36.50 17.22 4.44
CA LYS A 102 37.90 17.03 4.92
C LYS A 102 38.87 18.13 4.50
N GLY A 103 38.46 19.09 3.66
CA GLY A 103 39.25 20.29 3.32
C GLY A 103 38.45 21.60 3.37
N ALA A 104 37.16 21.54 3.70
CA ALA A 104 36.33 22.74 3.85
C ALA A 104 36.47 23.27 5.28
N THR A 105 37.54 24.01 5.56
CA THR A 105 37.59 24.78 6.81
C THR A 105 36.58 25.92 6.68
N GLN A 106 35.57 25.96 7.56
CA GLN A 106 34.64 27.09 7.71
C GLN A 106 35.34 28.36 8.25
N SER A 107 36.65 28.49 8.06
CA SER A 107 37.40 29.68 8.39
C SER A 107 37.08 30.77 7.36
N GLY A 108 36.12 31.64 7.69
CA GLY A 108 35.75 32.81 6.87
C GLY A 108 34.32 32.83 6.34
N GLN A 109 33.47 31.83 6.62
CA GLN A 109 32.03 31.96 6.34
C GLN A 109 31.39 32.89 7.37
N ASN A 110 31.19 34.15 6.99
CA ASN A 110 30.38 35.10 7.75
C ASN A 110 28.95 35.08 7.17
N PHE A 111 28.01 34.44 7.86
CA PHE A 111 26.59 34.44 7.49
C PHE A 111 25.93 35.76 7.87
N GLY A 112 26.23 36.81 7.10
CA GLY A 112 25.55 38.11 7.16
C GLY A 112 25.98 39.02 8.31
N LYS A 113 25.90 40.34 8.07
CA LYS A 113 26.15 41.37 9.09
C LYS A 113 25.16 41.22 10.26
N THR A 114 25.69 41.24 11.49
CA THR A 114 24.89 41.37 12.71
C THR A 114 23.98 42.59 12.59
N ARG A 115 22.67 42.40 12.78
CA ARG A 115 21.71 43.52 12.80
C ARG A 115 22.01 44.41 14.01
N SER A 116 22.30 45.68 13.78
CA SER A 116 22.40 46.68 14.84
C SER A 116 21.00 46.99 15.37
N ILE A 117 20.73 46.67 16.62
CA ILE A 117 19.59 47.22 17.36
C ILE A 117 20.17 48.40 18.15
N LEU A 118 19.76 49.61 17.78
CA LEU A 118 19.95 50.82 18.58
C LEU A 118 18.65 50.98 19.39
N ASP A 119 18.81 51.15 20.70
CA ASP A 119 17.75 51.48 21.66
C ASP A 119 17.27 52.93 21.46
#